data_AF-A0A950WDP9-F1
#
_entry.id   AF-A0A950WDP9-F1
#
_cell.length_a   1.000
_cell.length_b   1.000
_cell.length_c   1.000
_cell.angle_alpha   90.00
_cell.angle_beta   90.00
_cell.angle_gamma   90.00
#
_symmetry.space_group_name_H-M   'P 1'
#
loop_
_entity.id
_entity.type
_entity.pdbx_description
1 polymer ?
#
loop_
_entity_poly.entity_id
_entity_poly.type
_entity_poly.pdbx_seq_one_letter_code
_entity_poly.pdbx_strand_id
1 'polypeptide(L)'
;DLEPLTKLISQLLRSGGQLILQDFHPISTKLITSKGKKHKVTGNYFDPTLITVPVAYSKHLPGEQQPAAQQVYERQWTLGEIVTAIARSGLIIERLDEEPNMKIDDIGLPKTFTLLARQP
;
A
#
# COMPACT_ATOMS: atom_id res chain seq x y z
N ASP A 1 2.35 -1.22 12.27
CA ASP A 1 3.33 -2.30 12.05
C ASP A 1 2.69 -3.35 11.14
N LEU A 2 3.44 -3.95 10.22
CA LEU A 2 2.94 -4.97 9.29
C LEU A 2 2.93 -6.36 9.92
N GLU A 3 3.89 -6.68 10.79
CA GLU A 3 4.10 -8.04 11.30
C GLU A 3 2.89 -8.60 12.08
N PRO A 4 2.20 -7.84 12.96
CA PRO A 4 1.03 -8.36 13.65
C PRO A 4 -0.10 -8.75 12.70
N LEU A 5 -0.29 -7.97 11.63
CA LEU A 5 -1.33 -8.22 10.62
C LEU A 5 -0.97 -9.45 9.77
N THR A 6 0.24 -9.53 9.24
CA THR A 6 0.65 -10.65 8.38
C THR A 6 0.68 -11.98 9.15
N LYS A 7 1.03 -11.94 10.44
CA LYS A 7 0.95 -13.09 11.34
C LYS A 7 -0.50 -13.53 11.59
N LEU A 8 -1.41 -12.58 11.85
CA LEU A 8 -2.83 -12.89 12.02
C LEU A 8 -3.42 -13.53 10.74
N ILE A 9 -3.09 -12.98 9.57
CA ILE A 9 -3.52 -13.56 8.28
C ILE A 9 -3.05 -15.01 8.14
N SER A 10 -1.77 -15.27 8.41
CA SER A 10 -1.21 -16.64 8.36
C SER A 10 -1.96 -17.59 9.31
N GLN A 11 -2.31 -17.15 10.52
CA GLN A 11 -3.05 -17.97 11.47
C GLN A 11 -4.51 -18.25 11.06
N LEU A 12 -5.13 -17.34 10.30
CA LEU A 12 -6.50 -17.48 9.83
C LEU A 12 -6.61 -18.33 8.55
N LEU A 13 -5.54 -18.44 7.77
CA LEU A 13 -5.50 -19.26 6.56
C LEU A 13 -5.28 -20.73 6.91
N ARG A 14 -6.17 -21.60 6.40
CA ARG A 14 -5.93 -23.05 6.37
C ARG A 14 -4.75 -23.39 5.44
N SER A 15 -4.15 -24.57 5.61
CA SER A 15 -3.15 -25.08 4.67
C SER A 15 -3.69 -25.06 3.23
N GLY A 16 -2.85 -24.57 2.30
CA GLY A 16 -3.23 -24.31 0.91
C GLY A 16 -4.11 -23.06 0.67
N GLY A 17 -4.52 -22.35 1.72
CA GLY A 17 -5.26 -21.08 1.61
C GLY A 17 -4.40 -19.96 1.02
N GLN A 18 -5.03 -19.01 0.34
CA GLN A 18 -4.33 -17.94 -0.38
C GLN A 18 -4.65 -16.55 0.18
N LEU A 19 -3.62 -15.71 0.24
CA LEU A 19 -3.70 -14.26 0.39
C LEU A 19 -3.51 -13.63 -0.99
N ILE A 20 -4.46 -12.80 -1.40
CA ILE A 20 -4.34 -11.93 -2.58
C ILE A 20 -4.39 -10.49 -2.07
N LEU A 21 -3.30 -9.76 -2.23
CA LEU A 21 -3.18 -8.35 -1.87
C LEU A 21 -3.02 -7.54 -3.15
N GLN A 22 -3.95 -6.62 -3.41
CA GLN A 22 -3.81 -5.61 -4.46
C GLN A 22 -3.88 -4.23 -3.83
N ASP A 23 -2.88 -3.40 -4.10
CA ASP A 23 -2.80 -2.04 -3.55
C ASP A 23 -2.04 -1.09 -4.49
N PHE A 24 -2.05 0.21 -4.18
CA PHE A 24 -1.24 1.20 -4.88
C PHE A 24 0.25 0.96 -4.65
N HIS A 25 1.02 1.14 -5.72
CA HIS A 25 2.45 0.93 -5.67
C HIS A 25 3.14 1.97 -4.78
N PRO A 26 4.04 1.58 -3.86
CA PRO A 26 4.76 2.51 -2.99
C PRO A 26 5.54 3.62 -3.71
N ILE A 27 6.00 3.40 -4.95
CA ILE A 27 6.60 4.48 -5.77
C ILE A 27 5.58 5.59 -6.03
N SER A 28 4.35 5.22 -6.38
CA SER A 28 3.27 6.17 -6.67
C SER A 28 2.80 6.93 -5.42
N THR A 29 2.95 6.35 -4.22
CA THR A 29 2.47 6.97 -2.97
C THR A 29 3.56 7.69 -2.19
N LYS A 30 4.82 7.24 -2.25
CA LYS A 30 5.94 7.79 -1.46
C LYS A 30 6.92 8.66 -2.24
N LEU A 31 7.12 8.42 -3.53
CA LEU A 31 8.23 8.99 -4.30
C LEU A 31 7.78 10.04 -5.31
N ILE A 32 6.69 9.75 -6.02
CA ILE A 32 6.20 10.58 -7.11
C ILE A 32 5.10 11.54 -6.62
N THR A 33 5.22 12.81 -6.99
CA THR A 33 4.11 13.77 -6.91
C THR A 33 3.69 14.19 -8.30
N SER A 34 2.37 14.15 -8.54
CA SER A 34 1.76 14.48 -9.84
C SER A 34 1.01 15.81 -9.74
N LYS A 35 1.35 16.76 -10.61
CA LYS A 35 0.55 17.99 -10.83
C LYS A 35 0.21 18.10 -12.31
N GLY A 36 -1.04 17.78 -12.66
CA GLY A 36 -1.46 17.70 -14.06
C GLY A 36 -0.70 16.61 -14.82
N LYS A 37 -0.05 16.97 -15.93
CA LYS A 37 0.77 16.07 -16.77
C LYS A 37 2.25 15.98 -16.34
N LYS A 38 2.65 16.68 -15.28
CA LYS A 38 4.04 16.71 -14.82
C LYS A 38 4.21 15.83 -13.58
N HIS A 39 5.07 14.84 -13.70
CA HIS A 39 5.50 13.97 -12.61
C HIS A 39 6.88 14.40 -12.15
N LYS A 40 7.05 14.60 -10.84
CA LYS A 40 8.34 14.92 -10.24
C LYS A 40 8.64 13.95 -9.12
N VAL A 41 9.90 13.57 -9.01
CA VAL A 41 10.44 12.88 -7.84
C VAL A 41 10.68 13.93 -6.76
N THR A 42 9.78 14.01 -5.78
CA THR A 42 9.86 14.99 -4.69
C THR A 42 9.74 14.37 -3.31
N GLY A 43 9.33 13.11 -3.23
CA GLY A 43 9.27 12.38 -1.98
C GLY A 43 10.56 11.59 -1.69
N ASN A 44 10.56 10.87 -0.57
CA ASN A 44 11.62 9.96 -0.18
C ASN A 44 11.02 8.57 0.02
N TYR A 45 11.32 7.65 -0.91
CA TYR A 45 10.80 6.29 -0.89
C TYR A 45 11.11 5.54 0.42
N PHE A 46 12.28 5.81 1.01
CA PHE A 46 12.76 5.15 2.21
C PHE A 46 12.41 5.87 3.51
N ASP A 47 11.64 6.96 3.46
CA ASP A 47 11.21 7.68 4.67
C ASP A 47 10.27 6.80 5.51
N PRO A 48 10.65 6.40 6.75
CA PRO A 48 9.83 5.54 7.59
C PRO A 48 8.88 6.32 8.51
N THR A 49 8.86 7.66 8.41
CA THR A 49 8.12 8.52 9.33
C THR A 49 6.61 8.28 9.28
N LEU A 50 5.96 8.46 10.43
CA LEU A 50 4.51 8.54 10.51
C LEU A 50 4.08 9.93 10.04
N ILE A 51 3.12 9.96 9.11
CA ILE A 51 2.50 11.19 8.65
C ILE A 51 1.11 11.31 9.27
N THR A 52 0.71 12.53 9.58
CA THR A 52 -0.64 12.80 10.08
C THR A 52 -1.55 13.10 8.90
N VAL A 53 -2.57 12.28 8.70
CA VAL A 53 -3.52 12.39 7.58
C VAL A 53 -4.96 12.44 8.07
N PRO A 54 -5.88 13.10 7.34
CA PRO A 54 -7.30 13.00 7.62
C PRO A 54 -7.77 11.56 7.50
N VAL A 55 -8.76 11.16 8.31
CA VAL A 55 -9.39 9.84 8.19
C VAL A 55 -9.92 9.62 6.76
N ALA A 56 -9.64 8.48 6.14
CA ALA A 56 -9.87 8.23 4.72
C ALA A 56 -11.33 8.41 4.26
N TYR A 57 -12.32 8.10 5.11
CA TYR A 57 -13.74 8.25 4.79
C TYR A 57 -14.26 9.69 4.93
N SER A 58 -13.48 10.60 5.53
CA SER A 58 -13.92 11.99 5.79
C SER A 58 -14.35 12.72 4.53
N LYS A 59 -13.66 12.49 3.40
CA LYS A 59 -13.97 13.06 2.08
C LYS A 59 -15.34 12.63 1.51
N HIS A 60 -15.95 11.59 2.07
CA HIS A 60 -17.26 11.08 1.65
C HIS A 60 -18.39 11.53 2.59
N LEU A 61 -18.09 12.25 3.67
CA LEU A 61 -19.10 12.76 4.60
C LEU A 61 -19.66 14.12 4.13
N PRO A 62 -20.99 14.33 4.26
CA PRO A 62 -21.62 15.57 3.86
C PRO A 62 -21.34 16.70 4.87
N GLY A 63 -20.94 17.87 4.37
CA GLY A 63 -20.89 19.16 5.07
C GLY A 63 -20.49 19.09 6.55
N GLU A 64 -21.42 19.45 7.43
CA GLU A 64 -21.26 19.59 8.90
C GLU A 64 -20.92 18.28 9.63
N GLN A 65 -21.04 17.12 8.96
CA GLN A 65 -20.63 15.82 9.49
C GLN A 65 -19.20 15.44 9.13
N GLN A 66 -18.50 16.25 8.32
CA GLN A 66 -17.05 16.10 8.18
C GLN A 66 -16.46 16.36 9.56
N PRO A 67 -15.99 15.32 10.27
CA PRO A 67 -15.50 15.51 11.61
C PRO A 67 -14.37 16.51 11.51
N ALA A 68 -14.53 17.65 12.19
CA ALA A 68 -13.45 18.60 12.32
C ALA A 68 -12.23 17.83 12.83
N ALA A 69 -11.21 17.71 11.98
CA ALA A 69 -9.87 17.26 12.36
C ALA A 69 -9.73 15.86 12.99
N GLN A 70 -10.57 14.86 12.68
CA GLN A 70 -10.16 13.48 12.99
C GLN A 70 -8.98 13.10 12.08
N GLN A 71 -7.80 13.11 12.71
CA GLN A 71 -6.53 12.79 12.11
C GLN A 71 -6.07 11.41 12.59
N VAL A 72 -5.42 10.67 11.71
CA VAL A 72 -4.78 9.40 12.02
C VAL A 72 -3.31 9.48 11.65
N TYR A 73 -2.50 8.64 12.29
CA TYR A 73 -1.12 8.43 11.91
C TYR A 73 -1.06 7.32 10.87
N GLU A 74 -0.51 7.63 9.71
CA GLU A 74 -0.29 6.69 8.63
C GLU A 74 1.20 6.43 8.45
N ARG A 75 1.56 5.16 8.30
CA ARG A 75 2.90 4.76 7.84
C ARG A 75 2.79 4.24 6.42
N GLN A 76 3.55 4.84 5.51
CA GLN A 76 3.66 4.36 4.14
C GLN A 76 4.84 3.39 4.03
N TRP A 77 4.58 2.14 3.65
CA TRP A 77 5.59 1.08 3.55
C TRP A 77 6.18 1.02 2.14
N THR A 78 7.44 0.61 2.03
CA THR A 78 8.05 0.22 0.75
C THR A 78 7.54 -1.15 0.31
N LEU A 79 7.66 -1.46 -0.99
CA LEU A 79 7.27 -2.77 -1.50
C LEU A 79 8.08 -3.89 -0.82
N GLY A 80 9.38 -3.66 -0.62
CA GLY A 80 10.27 -4.62 0.05
C GLY A 80 9.85 -4.90 1.50
N GLU A 81 9.41 -3.89 2.24
CA GLU A 81 8.88 -4.08 3.60
C GLU A 81 7.62 -4.95 3.60
N ILE A 82 6.69 -4.71 2.67
CA ILE A 82 5.44 -5.47 2.54
C ILE A 82 5.73 -6.93 2.21
N VAL A 83 6.51 -7.17 1.15
CA VAL A 83 6.93 -8.50 0.69
C VAL A 83 7.63 -9.26 1.82
N THR A 84 8.58 -8.61 2.51
CA THR A 84 9.34 -9.23 3.59
C THR A 84 8.45 -9.56 4.80
N ALA A 85 7.52 -8.69 5.18
CA ALA A 85 6.62 -8.92 6.30
C ALA A 85 5.65 -10.09 6.05
N ILE A 86 5.22 -10.29 4.81
CA ILE A 86 4.38 -11.43 4.40
C ILE A 86 5.21 -12.72 4.40
N ALA A 87 6.41 -12.72 3.80
CA ALA A 87 7.27 -13.89 3.80
C ALA A 87 7.65 -14.34 5.23
N ARG A 88 7.95 -13.39 6.12
CA ARG A 88 8.30 -13.66 7.51
C ARG A 88 7.14 -14.24 8.34
N SER A 89 5.88 -14.07 7.92
CA SER A 89 4.74 -14.67 8.62
C SER A 89 4.54 -16.15 8.28
N GLY A 90 5.40 -16.73 7.45
CA GLY A 90 5.38 -18.13 7.04
C GLY A 90 4.59 -18.40 5.76
N LEU A 91 4.00 -17.37 5.15
CA LEU A 91 3.35 -17.47 3.85
C LEU A 91 4.40 -17.59 2.73
N ILE A 92 4.14 -18.45 1.76
CA ILE A 92 4.96 -18.63 0.57
C ILE A 92 4.50 -17.63 -0.48
N ILE A 93 5.37 -16.70 -0.88
CA ILE A 93 5.06 -15.77 -1.97
C ILE A 93 5.14 -16.53 -3.29
N GLU A 94 4.01 -16.61 -3.99
CA GLU A 94 3.90 -17.32 -5.27
C GLU A 94 4.04 -16.36 -6.45
N ARG A 95 3.57 -15.12 -6.29
CA ARG A 95 3.59 -14.12 -7.36
C ARG A 95 3.62 -12.70 -6.81
N LEU A 96 4.34 -11.83 -7.51
CA LEU A 96 4.31 -10.39 -7.34
C LEU A 96 4.28 -9.76 -8.75
N ASP A 97 3.19 -9.09 -9.07
CA ASP A 97 3.03 -8.33 -10.31
C ASP A 97 2.97 -6.84 -9.98
N GLU A 98 3.62 -6.02 -10.79
CA GLU A 98 3.50 -4.56 -10.75
C GLU A 98 2.85 -4.08 -12.05
N GLU A 99 1.80 -3.27 -11.93
CA GLU A 99 1.08 -2.78 -13.09
C GLU A 99 1.31 -1.26 -13.31
N PRO A 100 1.45 -0.83 -14.57
CA PRO A 100 1.62 0.58 -14.92
C PRO A 100 0.31 1.37 -14.73
N ASN A 101 0.40 2.70 -14.82
CA ASN A 101 -0.79 3.53 -14.92
C ASN A 101 -1.49 3.36 -16.28
N MET A 102 -2.79 3.66 -16.35
CA MET A 102 -3.58 3.59 -17.59
C MET A 102 -3.32 4.77 -18.55
N LYS A 103 -2.74 5.88 -18.07
CA LYS A 103 -2.51 7.06 -18.91
C LYS A 103 -1.16 6.97 -19.59
N ILE A 104 -1.11 7.27 -20.89
CA ILE A 104 0.11 7.21 -21.70
C ILE A 104 1.21 8.12 -21.13
N ASP A 105 0.84 9.32 -20.65
CA ASP A 105 1.78 10.32 -20.12
C ASP A 105 2.55 9.82 -18.88
N ASP A 106 2.07 8.78 -18.17
CA ASP A 106 2.71 8.20 -16.99
C ASP A 106 2.72 6.67 -16.94
N ILE A 107 2.60 6.02 -18.11
CA ILE A 107 2.60 4.55 -18.24
C ILE A 107 3.89 3.89 -17.75
N GLY A 108 5.01 4.62 -17.73
CA GLY A 108 6.29 4.11 -17.22
C GLY A 108 6.39 4.08 -15.69
N LEU A 109 5.39 4.58 -14.96
CA LEU A 109 5.38 4.60 -13.50
C LEU A 109 4.55 3.42 -12.94
N PRO A 110 5.10 2.64 -11.99
CA PRO A 110 4.33 1.61 -11.29
C PRO A 110 3.17 2.24 -10.52
N LYS A 111 1.96 1.76 -10.78
CA LYS A 111 0.72 2.34 -10.24
C LYS A 111 0.11 1.46 -9.17
N THR A 112 0.00 0.18 -9.43
CA THR A 112 -0.48 -0.83 -8.48
C THR A 112 0.49 -2.00 -8.43
N PHE A 113 0.31 -2.84 -7.42
CA PHE A 113 0.89 -4.17 -7.41
C PHE A 113 -0.14 -5.18 -6.94
N THR A 114 0.04 -6.43 -7.37
CA THR A 114 -0.70 -7.58 -6.89
C THR A 114 0.28 -8.62 -6.34
N LEU A 115 0.08 -9.04 -5.09
CA LEU A 115 0.85 -10.09 -4.44
C LEU A 115 -0.05 -11.28 -4.11
N LEU A 116 0.36 -12.46 -4.58
CA LEU A 116 -0.23 -13.74 -4.23
C LEU A 116 0.72 -14.48 -3.29
N ALA A 117 0.21 -14.87 -2.12
CA ALA A 117 0.92 -15.74 -1.21
C ALA A 117 0.02 -16.88 -0.72
N ARG A 118 0.62 -18.02 -0.39
CA ARG A 118 -0.09 -19.23 0.00
C ARG A 118 0.39 -19.72 1.36
N GLN A 119 -0.55 -20.22 2.16
CA GLN A 119 -0.26 -20.94 3.39
C GLN A 119 0.26 -22.34 3.05
N PRO A 120 1.41 -22.77 3.60
CA PRO A 120 1.97 -24.09 3.35
C PRO A 120 0.99 -25.23 3.65
#